data_AF-A0ABD1W4T8-F1
#
_entry.id   AF-A0ABD1W4T8-F1
#
_cell.length_a   1.000
_cell.length_b   1.000
_cell.length_c   1.000
_cell.angle_alpha   90.00
_cell.angle_beta   90.00
_cell.angle_gamma   90.00
#
_symmetry.space_group_name_H-M   'P 1'
#
loop_
_entity.id
_entity.type
_entity.pdbx_description
1 polymer ?
#
loop_
_entity_poly.entity_id
_entity_poly.type
_entity_poly.pdbx_seq_one_letter_code
_entity_poly.pdbx_strand_id
1 'polypeptide(L)'
;MAGNEDWRKNADTHKMSPEEVKRAGVEASKRPPGNNPGGVLHQRRRLPYSPYTIVLGGLAIAGAIWYFTLYTKKKPEATAREVAKVSVGAADPKDTHPRK
;
A
#
# COMPACT_ATOMS: atom_id res chain seq x y z
N MET A 1 14.79 51.26 11.31
CA MET A 1 14.56 50.83 9.90
C MET A 1 14.94 49.37 9.65
N ALA A 2 14.78 48.44 10.62
CA ALA A 2 15.26 47.05 10.48
C ALA A 2 14.24 46.03 9.93
N GLY A 3 12.94 46.35 9.92
CA GLY A 3 11.89 45.37 9.59
C GLY A 3 11.63 45.13 8.10
N ASN A 4 12.23 45.91 7.19
CA ASN A 4 11.94 45.82 5.74
C ASN A 4 12.93 44.89 5.00
N GLU A 5 13.96 44.39 5.67
CA GLU A 5 15.02 43.56 5.06
C GLU A 5 15.03 42.12 5.59
N ASP A 6 14.21 41.78 6.58
CA ASP A 6 14.14 40.43 7.16
C ASP A 6 13.69 39.36 6.16
N TRP A 7 12.95 39.73 5.11
CA TRP A 7 12.60 38.83 4.02
C TRP A 7 13.83 38.27 3.30
N ARG A 8 14.94 39.03 3.26
CA ARG A 8 16.18 38.59 2.59
C ARG A 8 16.74 37.34 3.25
N LYS A 9 16.60 37.19 4.57
CA LYS A 9 17.11 36.04 5.36
C LYS A 9 16.40 34.72 5.04
N ASN A 10 15.17 34.78 4.52
CA ASN A 10 14.34 33.61 4.21
C ASN A 10 14.06 33.46 2.70
N ALA A 11 14.77 34.19 1.84
CA ALA A 11 14.56 34.15 0.40
C ALA A 11 14.86 32.75 -0.17
N ASP A 12 13.98 32.23 -1.04
CA ASP A 12 14.21 30.97 -1.74
C ASP A 12 15.20 31.20 -2.91
N THR A 13 16.47 30.93 -2.65
CA THR A 13 17.54 31.07 -3.64
C THR A 13 17.67 29.85 -4.55
N HIS A 14 16.84 28.80 -4.42
CA HIS A 14 17.04 27.56 -5.18
C HIS A 14 16.59 27.64 -6.64
N LYS A 15 15.78 28.66 -6.99
CA LYS A 15 15.36 28.94 -8.37
C LYS A 15 16.14 30.09 -9.02
N MET A 16 17.01 30.75 -8.29
CA MET A 16 17.81 31.87 -8.79
C MET A 16 19.14 31.37 -9.34
N SER A 17 19.60 31.99 -10.43
CA SER A 17 20.98 31.80 -10.90
C SER A 17 21.98 32.41 -9.89
N PRO A 18 23.24 31.93 -9.84
CA PRO A 18 24.24 32.45 -8.90
C PRO A 18 24.45 33.96 -9.00
N GLU A 19 24.30 34.53 -10.20
CA GLU A 19 24.44 35.96 -10.44
C GLU A 19 23.27 36.76 -9.86
N GLU A 20 22.05 36.23 -9.94
CA GLU A 20 20.85 36.84 -9.37
C GLU A 20 20.86 36.81 -7.84
N VAL A 21 21.35 35.73 -7.22
CA VAL A 21 21.52 35.61 -5.77
C VAL A 21 22.46 36.70 -5.25
N LYS A 22 23.58 36.92 -5.96
CA LYS A 22 24.57 37.95 -5.62
C LYS A 22 24.00 39.36 -5.80
N ARG A 23 23.28 39.62 -6.89
CA ARG A 23 22.63 40.93 -7.15
C ARG A 23 21.54 41.25 -6.12
N ALA A 24 20.81 40.25 -5.65
CA ALA A 24 19.76 40.40 -4.64
C ALA A 24 20.29 40.45 -3.20
N GLY A 25 21.58 40.17 -2.98
CA GLY A 25 22.20 40.20 -1.65
C GLY A 25 21.69 39.11 -0.69
N VAL A 26 21.20 37.99 -1.22
CA VAL A 26 20.56 36.89 -0.46
C VAL A 26 21.47 35.67 -0.32
N GLU A 27 22.79 35.87 -0.41
CA GLU A 27 23.79 34.79 -0.30
C GLU A 27 23.73 34.07 1.06
N ALA A 28 23.45 34.82 2.14
CA ALA A 28 23.27 34.29 3.49
C ALA A 28 22.05 33.37 3.65
N SER A 29 21.11 33.41 2.69
CA SER A 29 19.91 32.57 2.67
C SER A 29 20.06 31.30 1.83
N LYS A 30 21.25 31.12 1.23
CA LYS A 30 21.59 29.89 0.55
C LYS A 30 21.59 28.75 1.57
N ARG A 31 20.63 27.84 1.41
CA ARG A 31 20.55 26.64 2.25
C ARG A 31 21.76 25.74 1.99
N PRO A 32 22.27 25.03 3.02
CA PRO A 32 23.38 24.12 2.85
C PRO A 32 23.07 23.06 1.77
N PRO A 33 24.05 22.69 0.94
CA PRO A 33 23.89 21.65 -0.06
C PRO A 33 23.47 20.33 0.61
N GLY A 34 22.47 19.65 0.06
CA GLY A 34 21.89 18.43 0.65
C GLY A 34 20.63 18.66 1.49
N ASN A 35 20.23 19.91 1.72
CA ASN A 35 18.94 20.20 2.35
C ASN A 35 17.81 20.00 1.33
N ASN A 36 17.26 18.79 1.27
CA ASN A 36 16.08 18.47 0.47
C ASN A 36 14.91 19.32 0.99
N PRO A 37 14.42 20.34 0.24
CA PRO A 37 13.23 21.06 0.67
C PRO A 37 12.13 20.01 0.83
N GLY A 38 11.60 19.90 2.06
CA GLY A 38 10.53 18.97 2.37
C GLY A 38 9.49 19.04 1.26
N GLY A 39 9.11 17.87 0.74
CA GLY A 39 8.16 17.80 -0.37
C GLY A 39 6.95 18.67 -0.09
N VAL A 40 6.35 19.22 -1.15
CA VAL A 40 5.09 19.97 -1.11
C VAL A 40 4.14 19.29 -0.11
N LEU A 41 3.41 20.06 0.70
CA LEU A 41 2.57 19.59 1.82
C LEU A 41 1.55 18.46 1.49
N HIS A 42 1.46 17.98 0.24
CA HIS A 42 0.63 16.86 -0.20
C HIS A 42 1.35 15.86 -1.11
N GLN A 43 2.63 16.10 -1.46
CA GLN A 43 3.38 15.30 -2.41
C GLN A 43 4.35 14.37 -1.68
N ARG A 44 3.79 13.28 -1.14
CA ARG A 44 4.59 12.21 -0.58
C ARG A 44 5.31 11.46 -1.71
N ARG A 45 6.55 11.86 -2.03
CA ARG A 45 7.36 11.23 -3.10
C ARG A 45 7.68 9.76 -2.84
N ARG A 46 7.58 9.28 -1.60
CA ARG A 46 7.88 7.89 -1.20
C ARG A 46 6.81 7.33 -0.27
N LEU A 47 6.15 6.26 -0.72
CA LEU A 47 5.25 5.45 0.12
C LEU A 47 6.06 4.75 1.24
N PRO A 48 5.43 4.40 2.37
CA PRO A 48 6.12 3.77 3.50
C PRO A 48 6.59 2.35 3.15
N TYR A 49 5.99 1.75 2.13
CA TYR A 49 6.29 0.43 1.63
C TYR A 49 6.42 0.49 0.10
N SER A 50 7.27 -0.37 -0.45
CA SER A 50 7.42 -0.55 -1.90
C SER A 50 6.11 -1.04 -2.52
N PRO A 51 5.78 -0.69 -3.76
CA PRO A 51 4.65 -1.27 -4.49
C PRO A 51 4.63 -2.80 -4.43
N TYR A 52 5.80 -3.45 -4.53
CA TYR A 52 5.91 -4.90 -4.43
C TYR A 52 5.48 -5.44 -3.07
N THR A 53 5.90 -4.81 -1.98
CA THR A 53 5.49 -5.23 -0.63
C THR A 53 3.99 -5.07 -0.40
N ILE A 54 3.37 -4.04 -0.98
CA ILE A 54 1.92 -3.83 -0.90
C ILE A 54 1.18 -4.95 -1.66
N VAL A 55 1.63 -5.26 -2.88
CA VAL A 55 1.04 -6.33 -3.69
C VAL A 55 1.17 -7.69 -3.01
N LEU A 56 2.36 -8.03 -2.50
CA LEU A 56 2.59 -9.30 -1.80
C LEU A 56 1.74 -9.39 -0.53
N GLY A 57 1.63 -8.32 0.25
CA GLY A 57 0.76 -8.27 1.43
C GLY A 57 -0.70 -8.47 1.08
N GLY A 58 -1.19 -7.81 0.03
CA GLY A 58 -2.56 -7.97 -0.46
C GLY A 58 -2.87 -9.40 -0.92
N LEU A 59 -1.96 -10.02 -1.67
CA LEU A 59 -2.10 -11.40 -2.11
C LEU A 59 -2.11 -12.39 -0.94
N ALA A 60 -1.26 -12.17 0.07
CA ALA A 60 -1.24 -13.02 1.26
C ALA A 60 -2.56 -12.96 2.04
N ILE A 61 -3.10 -11.76 2.24
CA ILE A 61 -4.39 -11.57 2.92
C ILE A 61 -5.53 -12.22 2.12
N ALA A 62 -5.59 -11.98 0.81
CA ALA A 62 -6.60 -12.57 -0.06
C ALA A 62 -6.53 -14.11 -0.07
N GLY A 63 -5.32 -14.67 -0.15
CA GLY A 63 -5.09 -16.11 -0.08
C GLY A 63 -5.52 -16.72 1.25
N ALA A 64 -5.25 -16.05 2.38
CA ALA A 64 -5.68 -16.49 3.70
C ALA A 64 -7.20 -16.50 3.83
N ILE A 65 -7.87 -15.43 3.38
CA ILE A 65 -9.34 -15.36 3.38
C ILE A 65 -9.93 -16.44 2.47
N TRP A 66 -9.37 -16.61 1.27
CA TRP A 66 -9.79 -17.65 0.32
C TRP A 66 -9.67 -19.05 0.92
N TYR A 67 -8.50 -19.37 1.48
CA TYR A 67 -8.26 -20.64 2.16
C TYR A 67 -9.26 -20.83 3.30
N PHE A 68 -9.37 -19.89 4.21
CA PHE A 68 -10.28 -20.01 5.35
C PHE A 68 -11.73 -20.17 4.90
N THR A 69 -12.16 -19.43 3.88
CA THR A 69 -13.51 -19.55 3.32
C THR A 69 -13.75 -20.94 2.75
N LEU A 70 -12.83 -21.47 1.95
CA LEU A 70 -12.95 -22.82 1.39
C LEU A 70 -13.07 -23.89 2.48
N TYR A 71 -12.31 -23.79 3.57
CA TYR A 71 -12.29 -24.82 4.60
C TYR A 71 -13.40 -24.67 5.63
N THR A 72 -13.82 -23.44 5.96
CA THR A 72 -14.92 -23.22 6.92
C THR A 72 -16.31 -23.29 6.29
N LYS A 73 -16.42 -22.98 5.00
CA LYS A 73 -17.67 -23.06 4.24
C LYS A 73 -17.66 -24.20 3.24
N LYS A 74 -16.76 -25.18 3.41
CA LYS A 74 -16.73 -26.38 2.57
C LYS A 74 -18.12 -27.00 2.59
N LYS A 75 -18.72 -27.19 1.42
CA LYS A 75 -19.97 -27.97 1.35
C LYS A 75 -19.70 -29.36 1.90
N PRO A 76 -20.60 -29.93 2.72
CA PRO A 76 -20.50 -31.33 3.12
C PRO A 76 -20.58 -32.18 1.86
N GLU A 77 -19.44 -32.72 1.46
CA GLU A 77 -19.32 -33.58 0.28
C GLU A 77 -19.86 -34.98 0.62
N ALA A 78 -20.49 -35.61 -0.36
CA ALA A 78 -20.85 -37.02 -0.25
C ALA A 78 -19.57 -37.83 -0.01
N THR A 79 -19.58 -38.67 1.02
CA THR A 79 -18.42 -39.50 1.34
C THR A 79 -18.23 -40.53 0.23
N ALA A 80 -17.00 -40.96 -0.07
CA ALA A 80 -16.74 -41.98 -1.09
C ALA A 80 -17.57 -43.27 -0.88
N ARG A 81 -17.87 -43.61 0.38
CA ARG A 81 -18.76 -44.71 0.76
C ARG A 81 -20.22 -44.49 0.33
N GLU A 82 -20.73 -43.27 0.41
CA GLU A 82 -22.07 -42.91 -0.05
C GLU A 82 -22.14 -42.99 -1.57
N VAL A 83 -21.12 -42.49 -2.28
CA VAL A 83 -21.00 -42.64 -3.74
C VAL A 83 -20.97 -44.11 -4.16
N ALA A 84 -20.22 -44.95 -3.44
CA ALA A 84 -20.15 -46.39 -3.70
C ALA A 84 -21.53 -47.05 -3.52
N LYS A 85 -22.24 -46.76 -2.43
CA LYS A 85 -23.60 -47.27 -2.19
C LYS A 85 -24.57 -46.88 -3.32
N VAL A 86 -24.49 -45.64 -3.80
CA VAL A 86 -25.32 -45.17 -4.93
C VAL A 86 -24.99 -45.94 -6.20
N SER A 87 -23.70 -46.14 -6.49
CA SER A 87 -23.26 -46.85 -7.69
C SER A 87 -23.68 -48.32 -7.74
N VAL A 88 -23.85 -48.97 -6.59
CA VAL A 88 -24.28 -50.38 -6.49
C VAL A 88 -25.78 -50.53 -6.21
N GLY A 89 -26.55 -49.43 -6.24
CA GLY A 89 -28.00 -49.45 -5.99
C GLY A 89 -28.41 -49.75 -4.55
N ALA A 90 -27.47 -49.70 -3.60
CA ALA A 90 -27.68 -49.97 -2.18
C ALA A 90 -27.80 -48.68 -1.33
N ALA A 91 -28.02 -47.53 -1.96
CA ALA A 91 -28.16 -46.25 -1.28
C ALA A 91 -29.57 -46.05 -0.74
N ASP A 92 -29.64 -45.54 0.50
CA ASP A 92 -30.88 -45.02 1.08
C ASP A 92 -31.06 -43.56 0.63
N PRO A 93 -32.28 -43.02 0.49
CA PRO A 93 -32.49 -41.61 0.17
C PRO A 93 -31.68 -40.66 1.06
N LYS A 94 -31.49 -41.02 2.35
CA LYS A 94 -30.69 -40.28 3.32
C LYS A 94 -29.20 -40.17 2.97
N ASP A 95 -28.67 -41.10 2.18
CA ASP A 95 -27.27 -41.10 1.71
C ASP A 95 -27.06 -40.15 0.51
N THR A 96 -28.11 -39.54 -0.05
CA THR A 96 -28.03 -38.67 -1.25
C THR A 96 -28.10 -37.17 -0.95
N HIS A 97 -28.07 -36.77 0.32
CA HIS A 97 -28.20 -35.37 0.72
C HIS A 97 -26.94 -34.91 1.47
N PRO A 98 -26.51 -33.64 1.30
CA PRO A 98 -25.42 -33.09 2.10
C PRO A 98 -25.78 -33.17 3.59
N ARG A 99 -24.88 -33.74 4.40
CA ARG A 99 -25.06 -33.78 5.86
C ARG A 99 -25.07 -32.35 6.42
N LYS A 100 -25.92 -32.08 7.41
CA LYS A 100 -25.93 -30.78 8.10
C LYS A 100 -24.70 -30.60 8.97
#